data_AF-A0A949YNR7-F1
#
_entry.id   AF-A0A949YNR7-F1
#
_cell.length_a   1.000
_cell.length_b   1.000
_cell.length_c   1.000
_cell.angle_alpha   90.00
_cell.angle_beta   90.00
_cell.angle_gamma   90.00
#
_symmetry.space_group_name_H-M   'P 1'
#
loop_
_entity.id
_entity.type
_entity.pdbx_description
1 polymer ?
#
loop_
_entity_poly.entity_id
_entity_poly.type
_entity_poly.pdbx_seq_one_letter_code
_entity_poly.pdbx_strand_id
1 'polypeptide(L)'
;AVAKSWFANCRKVLAPAGTYVTTLPNVDVLFQGMVLLPLLSLVGQYQRALTLFAKARWQDLEYLASLADEGKLKPVIDRVYLLDQARAAHDQSESERTRGKIVLEIG
;
A
#
# COMPACT_ATOMS: atom_id res chain seq x y z
N ALA A 1 -11.91 1.89 1.02
CA ALA A 1 -10.93 0.80 1.15
C ALA A 1 -9.76 1.05 0.21
N VAL A 2 -8.53 0.92 0.71
CA VAL A 2 -7.29 1.16 -0.03
C VAL A 2 -7.06 0.01 -1.04
N ALA A 3 -6.39 0.28 -2.16
CA ALA A 3 -6.02 -0.71 -3.20
C ALA A 3 -7.16 -1.34 -4.04
N LYS A 4 -8.33 -0.70 -4.13
CA LYS A 4 -9.44 -1.14 -5.02
C LYS A 4 -9.41 -0.54 -6.45
N SER A 5 -8.46 0.36 -6.74
CA SER A 5 -8.35 1.02 -8.05
C SER A 5 -7.50 0.19 -9.02
N TRP A 6 -8.04 -0.10 -10.21
CA TRP A 6 -7.35 -0.83 -11.27
C TRP A 6 -6.36 0.07 -12.03
N PHE A 7 -5.26 -0.50 -12.53
CA PHE A 7 -4.29 0.25 -13.36
C PHE A 7 -4.97 0.97 -14.52
N ALA A 8 -5.93 0.33 -15.20
CA ALA A 8 -6.67 0.93 -16.31
C ALA A 8 -7.39 2.24 -15.92
N ASN A 9 -7.88 2.35 -14.69
CA ASN A 9 -8.52 3.56 -14.17
C ASN A 9 -7.49 4.64 -13.83
N CYS A 10 -6.34 4.25 -13.29
CA CYS A 10 -5.24 5.16 -12.99
C CYS A 10 -4.49 5.62 -14.26
N ARG A 11 -4.49 4.83 -15.34
CA ARG A 11 -3.74 5.09 -16.57
C ARG A 11 -4.01 6.47 -17.18
N LYS A 12 -5.26 6.93 -17.11
CA LYS A 12 -5.70 8.21 -17.66
C LYS A 12 -5.20 9.43 -16.85
N VAL A 13 -4.81 9.22 -15.59
CA VAL A 13 -4.30 10.28 -14.70
C VAL A 13 -2.79 10.17 -14.47
N LEU A 14 -2.15 9.11 -14.96
CA LEU A 14 -0.70 8.96 -14.89
C LEU A 14 -0.02 9.91 -15.88
N ALA A 15 1.08 10.52 -15.43
CA ALA A 15 1.99 11.24 -16.31
C ALA A 15 2.52 10.32 -17.44
N PRO A 16 3.02 10.86 -18.56
CA PRO A 16 3.53 10.07 -19.70
C PRO A 16 4.61 9.02 -19.34
N ALA A 17 5.39 9.26 -18.28
CA ALA A 17 6.37 8.32 -17.71
C ALA A 17 6.05 7.96 -16.24
N GLY A 18 4.78 8.08 -15.85
CA GLY A 18 4.29 7.81 -14.50
C GLY A 18 4.36 6.32 -14.15
N THR A 19 4.56 6.03 -12.87
CA THR A 19 4.60 4.65 -12.35
C THR A 19 3.40 4.40 -11.45
N TYR A 20 2.59 3.42 -11.82
CA TYR A 20 1.56 2.87 -10.94
C TYR A 20 2.18 1.85 -9.99
N VAL A 21 1.85 1.95 -8.71
CA VAL A 21 2.40 1.11 -7.64
C VAL A 21 1.26 0.50 -6.84
N THR A 22 1.25 -0.83 -6.70
CA THR A 22 0.26 -1.57 -5.90
C THR A 22 0.93 -2.51 -4.90
N THR A 23 0.32 -2.68 -3.72
CA THR A 23 0.74 -3.67 -2.70
C THR A 23 -0.08 -4.95 -2.76
N LEU A 24 -1.15 -4.99 -3.57
CA LEU A 24 -1.93 -6.19 -3.84
C LEU A 24 -1.56 -6.72 -5.23
N PRO A 25 -1.00 -7.93 -5.34
CA PRO A 25 -0.75 -8.57 -6.63
C PRO A 25 -2.10 -9.00 -7.22
N ASN A 26 -2.52 -8.30 -8.28
CA ASN A 26 -3.64 -8.73 -9.11
C ASN A 26 -3.08 -9.28 -10.42
N VAL A 27 -3.68 -10.36 -10.93
CA VAL A 27 -3.29 -11.01 -12.21
C VAL A 27 -3.22 -10.01 -13.38
N ASP A 28 -4.10 -9.02 -13.38
CA ASP A 28 -4.13 -7.96 -14.40
C ASP A 28 -2.93 -7.01 -14.31
N VAL A 29 -2.44 -6.71 -13.10
CA VAL A 29 -1.25 -5.86 -12.91
C VAL A 29 0.01 -6.60 -13.35
N LEU A 30 0.07 -7.92 -13.08
CA LEU A 30 1.15 -8.78 -13.57
C LEU A 30 1.14 -8.86 -15.10
N PHE A 31 -0.02 -9.13 -15.71
CA PHE A 31 -0.14 -9.23 -17.17
C PHE A 31 0.14 -7.90 -17.87
N GLN A 32 -0.41 -6.78 -17.36
CA GLN A 32 -0.15 -5.45 -17.93
C GLN A 32 1.30 -5.00 -17.72
N GLY A 33 1.88 -5.27 -16.55
CA GLY A 33 3.27 -4.97 -16.19
C GLY A 33 4.29 -5.72 -17.05
N MET A 34 4.07 -7.01 -17.27
CA MET A 34 5.03 -7.89 -17.94
C MET A 34 4.85 -7.97 -19.46
N VAL A 35 3.64 -7.73 -19.99
CA VAL A 35 3.35 -7.96 -21.41
C VAL A 35 2.91 -6.68 -22.13
N LEU A 36 1.92 -5.96 -21.60
CA LEU A 36 1.30 -4.83 -22.31
C LEU A 36 2.20 -3.60 -22.35
N LEU A 37 2.81 -3.25 -21.22
CA LEU A 37 3.65 -2.05 -21.09
C LEU A 37 4.94 -2.10 -21.92
N PRO A 38 5.69 -3.22 -21.99
CA PRO A 38 6.84 -3.34 -22.89
C PRO A 38 6.45 -3.17 -24.37
N LEU A 39 5.31 -3.72 -24.79
CA LEU A 39 4.84 -3.59 -26.17
C LEU A 39 4.47 -2.14 -26.52
N LEU A 40 3.81 -1.43 -25.61
CA LEU A 40 3.43 -0.02 -25.79
C LEU A 40 4.64 0.93 -25.70
N SER A 41 5.72 0.54 -25.01
CA SER A 41 6.97 1.31 -24.97
C SER A 41 7.66 1.44 -26.33
N LEU A 42 7.42 0.49 -27.23
CA LEU A 42 7.90 0.54 -28.62
C LEU A 42 7.19 1.62 -29.45
N VAL A 43 6.00 2.07 -29.02
CA VAL A 43 5.19 3.12 -29.65
C VAL A 43 5.33 4.46 -28.90
N GLY A 44 6.36 4.59 -28.05
CA GLY A 44 6.67 5.83 -27.33
C GLY A 44 5.83 6.08 -26.07
N GLN A 45 5.12 5.07 -25.55
CA GLN A 45 4.40 5.16 -24.27
C GLN A 45 5.19 4.50 -23.13
N TYR A 46 5.64 5.29 -22.15
CA TYR A 46 6.60 4.86 -21.12
C TYR A 46 6.02 4.72 -19.70
N GLN A 47 4.72 4.45 -19.58
CA GLN A 47 4.10 4.23 -18.28
C GLN A 47 4.55 2.89 -17.68
N ARG A 48 4.65 2.82 -16.34
CA ARG A 48 5.10 1.62 -15.63
C ARG A 48 4.04 1.14 -14.65
N ALA A 49 4.01 -0.17 -14.40
CA ALA A 49 3.22 -0.77 -13.34
C ALA A 49 4.11 -1.68 -12.51
N LEU A 50 4.20 -1.41 -11.21
CA LEU A 50 5.01 -2.14 -10.25
C LEU A 50 4.15 -2.72 -9.13
N THR A 51 4.42 -3.97 -8.78
CA THR A 51 3.89 -4.58 -7.57
C THR A 51 4.97 -4.53 -6.51
N LEU A 52 4.69 -3.88 -5.39
CA LEU A 52 5.60 -3.83 -4.25
C LEU A 52 5.27 -4.95 -3.28
N PHE A 53 6.20 -5.88 -3.15
CA PHE A 53 6.24 -6.82 -2.04
C PHE A 53 7.14 -6.24 -0.97
N ALA A 54 6.53 -5.80 0.14
CA ALA A 54 7.29 -5.24 1.25
C ALA A 54 8.16 -6.34 1.87
N LYS A 55 9.49 -6.18 1.76
CA LYS A 55 10.46 -6.98 2.51
C LYS A 55 10.95 -6.11 3.65
N ALA A 56 10.72 -6.53 4.89
CA ALA A 56 11.25 -5.85 6.06
C ALA A 56 12.79 -5.92 6.02
N ARG A 57 13.45 -4.79 5.78
CA ARG A 57 14.90 -4.63 5.87
C ARG A 57 15.19 -3.74 7.06
N TRP A 58 16.25 -4.06 7.80
CA TRP A 58 16.65 -3.32 8.99
C TRP A 58 16.81 -1.82 8.70
N GLN A 59 17.56 -1.47 7.65
CA GLN A 59 17.86 -0.09 7.29
C GLN A 59 16.60 0.72 6.98
N ASP A 60 15.62 0.09 6.32
CA ASP A 60 14.36 0.74 5.98
C ASP A 60 13.52 0.99 7.25
N LEU A 61 13.50 0.04 8.19
CA LEU A 61 12.80 0.19 9.47
C LEU A 61 13.46 1.24 10.37
N GLU A 62 14.80 1.29 10.40
CA GLU A 62 15.56 2.29 11.13
C GLU A 62 15.31 3.71 10.59
N TYR A 63 15.24 3.85 9.26
CA TYR A 63 14.86 5.11 8.62
C TYR A 63 13.41 5.52 8.95
N LEU A 64 12.46 4.58 8.95
CA LEU A 64 11.08 4.88 9.32
C LEU A 64 10.95 5.27 10.80
N ALA A 65 11.73 4.64 11.68
CA ALA A 65 11.78 4.97 13.09
C ALA A 65 12.31 6.39 13.31
N SER A 66 13.40 6.79 12.65
CA SER A 66 13.94 8.15 12.78
C SER A 66 12.94 9.22 12.30
N LEU A 67 12.23 8.97 11.20
CA LEU A 67 11.16 9.85 10.75
C LEU A 67 10.01 9.95 11.77
N ALA A 68 9.71 8.86 12.50
CA ALA A 68 8.70 8.86 13.54
C ALA A 68 9.15 9.64 14.77
N ASP A 69 10.39 9.44 15.22
CA ASP A 69 10.99 10.17 16.35
C ASP A 69 11.07 11.69 16.07
N GLU A 70 11.40 12.06 14.83
CA GLU A 70 11.39 13.45 14.37
C GLU A 70 9.97 14.03 14.17
N GLY A 71 8.92 13.21 14.32
CA GLY A 71 7.53 13.61 14.13
C GLY A 71 7.15 13.88 12.67
N LYS A 72 8.00 13.56 11.70
CA LYS A 72 7.76 13.67 10.25
C LYS A 72 6.86 12.55 9.72
N LEU A 73 6.88 11.41 10.40
CA LEU A 73 5.97 10.29 10.15
C LEU A 73 5.11 10.05 11.39
N LYS A 74 3.79 10.13 11.25
CA LYS A 74 2.85 9.89 12.36
C LYS A 74 1.89 8.77 12.02
N PRO A 75 1.79 7.71 12.84
CA PRO A 75 0.75 6.71 12.65
C PRO A 75 -0.62 7.34 12.92
N VAL A 76 -1.57 7.11 12.01
CA VAL A 76 -2.98 7.43 12.25
C VAL A 76 -3.59 6.25 12.99
N ILE A 77 -3.97 6.45 14.25
CA ILE A 77 -4.60 5.43 15.09
C ILE A 77 -6.12 5.61 15.01
N ASP A 78 -6.83 4.58 14.60
CA ASP A 78 -8.31 4.55 14.56
C ASP A 78 -8.88 4.26 15.95
N ARG A 79 -8.28 3.29 16.65
CA ARG A 79 -8.71 2.83 17.97
C ARG A 79 -7.61 2.11 18.72
N VAL A 80 -7.69 2.17 20.04
CA VAL A 80 -6.90 1.38 20.97
C VAL A 80 -7.86 0.43 21.70
N TYR A 81 -7.51 -0.84 21.77
CA TYR A 81 -8.21 -1.86 22.54
C TYR A 81 -7.24 -2.44 23.58
N LEU A 82 -7.74 -2.86 24.72
CA LEU A 82 -6.95 -3.68 25.64
C LEU A 82 -6.70 -5.07 25.01
N LEU A 83 -5.63 -5.75 25.44
CA LEU A 83 -5.28 -7.07 24.90
C LEU A 83 -6.41 -8.11 25.07
N ASP A 84 -7.19 -8.04 26.15
CA ASP A 84 -8.35 -8.92 26.40
C ASP A 84 -9.52 -8.67 25.43
N GLN A 85 -9.53 -7.53 24.75
CA GLN A 85 -10.49 -7.14 23.71
C GLN A 85 -10.02 -7.51 22.29
N ALA A 86 -8.99 -8.35 22.15
CA ALA A 86 -8.42 -8.73 20.84
C ALA A 86 -9.48 -9.25 19.85
N ARG A 87 -10.52 -9.94 20.31
CA ARG A 87 -11.65 -10.37 19.46
C ARG A 87 -12.36 -9.16 18.81
N ALA A 88 -12.77 -8.18 19.61
CA ALA A 88 -13.46 -7.00 19.11
C ALA A 88 -12.56 -6.15 18.19
N ALA A 89 -11.27 -6.06 18.51
CA ALA A 89 -10.27 -5.44 17.65
C ALA A 89 -10.19 -6.13 16.28
N HIS A 90 -10.23 -7.47 16.24
CA HIS A 90 -10.21 -8.24 15.01
C HIS A 90 -11.50 -8.05 14.19
N ASP A 91 -12.67 -8.14 14.82
CA ASP A 91 -13.97 -7.94 14.17
C ASP A 91 -14.05 -6.56 13.49
N GLN A 92 -13.51 -5.52 14.17
CA GLN A 92 -13.41 -4.18 13.60
C GLN A 92 -12.48 -4.14 12.37
N SER A 93 -11.35 -4.84 12.40
CA SER A 93 -10.41 -4.94 11.29
C SER A 93 -11.07 -5.56 10.05
N GLU A 94 -11.79 -6.67 10.23
CA GLU A 94 -12.49 -7.39 9.17
C GLU A 94 -13.63 -6.58 8.55
N SER A 95 -14.20 -5.63 9.29
CA SER A 95 -15.32 -4.81 8.81
C SER A 95 -14.97 -3.90 7.62
N GLU A 96 -13.69 -3.75 7.26
CA GLU A 96 -13.14 -2.82 6.26
C GLU A 96 -13.46 -1.32 6.51
N ARG A 97 -13.99 -0.98 7.70
CA ARG A 97 -14.40 0.41 8.05
C ARG A 97 -13.34 1.17 8.86
N THR A 98 -12.26 0.51 9.26
CA THR A 98 -11.15 1.10 10.02
C THR A 98 -10.46 2.21 9.24
N ARG A 99 -10.25 3.37 9.89
CA ARG A 99 -9.54 4.52 9.31
C ARG A 99 -8.22 4.74 10.03
N GLY A 100 -7.22 3.93 9.71
CA GLY A 100 -5.90 3.97 10.34
C GLY A 100 -5.51 2.60 10.88
N LYS A 101 -4.71 2.59 11.95
CA LYS A 101 -4.27 1.39 12.65
C LYS A 101 -5.13 1.13 13.89
N ILE A 102 -5.42 -0.14 14.13
CA ILE A 102 -5.94 -0.63 15.41
C ILE A 102 -4.73 -1.00 16.27
N VAL A 103 -4.68 -0.52 17.50
CA VAL A 103 -3.61 -0.81 18.47
C VAL A 103 -4.16 -1.69 19.58
N LEU A 104 -3.39 -2.70 19.97
CA LEU A 104 -3.62 -3.46 21.19
C LEU A 104 -2.68 -2.94 22.27
N GLU A 105 -3.26 -2.45 23.37
CA GLU A 105 -2.54 -2.02 24.55
C GLU A 105 -2.30 -3.21 25.48
N ILE A 106 -1.05 -3.36 25.92
CA ILE A 106 -0.60 -4.41 26.83
C ILE A 106 -0.16 -3.69 28.10
N GLY A 107 -0.80 -4.03 29.22
CA GLY A 107 -0.43 -3.54 30.56
C GLY A 107 0.79 -4.23 31.13
#